data_AF-A0A935YMP4-F1
#
_entry.id   AF-A0A935YMP4-F1
#
_cell.length_a   1.000
_cell.length_b   1.000
_cell.length_c   1.000
_cell.angle_alpha   90.00
_cell.angle_beta   90.00
_cell.angle_gamma   90.00
#
_symmetry.space_group_name_H-M   'P 1'
#
loop_
_entity.id
_entity.type
_entity.pdbx_description
1 polymer ?
#
loop_
_entity_poly.entity_id
_entity_poly.type
_entity_poly.pdbx_seq_one_letter_code
_entity_poly.pdbx_strand_id
1 'polypeptide(L)'
;MICRRSVLTALAVAIGWPVLARFAGRQGAGRQDSMRRAVAIFSEPATAAEMGRAYLGMRPEEANADWLFANLIAGAPGGQQTLEQLDDSALHTYLRERIRADFNAARTVWLDGWLLAQTESRLFALAALT
;
A
#
# COMPACT_ATOMS: atom_id res chain seq x y z
N MET A 1 34.57 -45.34 -0.69
CA MET A 1 33.15 -45.69 -0.91
C MET A 1 32.30 -44.47 -0.59
N ILE A 2 31.90 -43.72 -1.62
CA ILE A 2 31.19 -42.44 -1.49
C ILE A 2 29.69 -42.73 -1.66
N CYS A 3 28.89 -42.34 -0.66
CA CYS A 3 27.49 -42.70 -0.54
C CYS A 3 26.60 -41.80 -1.40
N ARG A 4 25.84 -42.40 -2.32
CA ARG A 4 25.02 -41.75 -3.38
C ARG A 4 23.82 -40.92 -2.88
N ARG A 5 23.65 -40.72 -1.57
CA ARG A 5 22.43 -40.11 -0.98
C ARG A 5 22.59 -38.63 -0.59
N SER A 6 23.82 -38.12 -0.51
CA SER A 6 24.08 -36.77 0.02
C SER A 6 24.24 -35.67 -1.05
N VAL A 7 24.19 -36.03 -2.34
CA VAL A 7 24.37 -35.06 -3.44
C VAL A 7 23.05 -34.44 -3.90
N LEU A 8 21.89 -35.08 -3.64
CA LEU A 8 20.59 -34.61 -4.14
C LEU A 8 19.89 -33.56 -3.26
N THR A 9 20.32 -33.35 -2.02
CA THR A 9 19.75 -32.32 -1.13
C THR A 9 20.41 -30.96 -1.25
N ALA A 10 21.62 -30.86 -1.82
CA ALA A 10 22.34 -29.59 -1.95
C ALA A 10 21.93 -28.75 -3.18
N LEU A 11 21.25 -29.34 -4.18
CA LEU A 11 20.89 -28.65 -5.44
C LEU A 11 19.49 -28.00 -5.42
N ALA A 12 18.62 -28.34 -4.47
CA ALA A 12 17.28 -27.75 -4.38
C ALA A 12 17.25 -26.33 -3.77
N VAL A 13 18.28 -25.95 -3.00
CA VAL A 13 18.33 -24.63 -2.32
C VAL A 13 18.92 -23.54 -3.24
N ALA A 14 19.81 -23.90 -4.18
CA ALA A 14 20.51 -22.92 -5.02
C ALA A 14 19.67 -22.39 -6.21
N ILE A 15 18.68 -23.14 -6.69
CA ILE A 15 17.84 -22.74 -7.84
C ILE A 15 16.55 -22.03 -7.38
N GLY A 16 16.01 -22.38 -6.21
CA GLY A 16 14.79 -21.78 -5.68
C GLY A 16 14.97 -20.32 -5.22
N TRP A 17 16.12 -20.00 -4.62
CA TRP A 17 16.40 -18.66 -4.07
C TRP A 17 16.35 -17.52 -5.11
N PRO A 18 17.02 -17.61 -6.28
CA PRO A 18 16.97 -16.53 -7.27
C PRO A 18 15.60 -16.38 -7.93
N VAL A 19 14.82 -17.46 -8.06
CA VAL A 19 13.47 -17.40 -8.63
C VAL A 19 12.49 -16.77 -7.63
N LEU A 20 12.53 -17.18 -6.36
CA LEU A 20 11.71 -16.59 -5.30
C LEU A 20 12.06 -15.12 -5.04
N ALA A 21 13.35 -14.76 -5.04
CA ALA A 21 13.79 -13.37 -4.91
C ALA A 21 13.33 -12.50 -6.10
N ARG A 22 13.37 -13.03 -7.32
CA ARG A 22 12.84 -12.34 -8.50
C ARG A 22 11.33 -12.17 -8.45
N PHE A 23 10.59 -13.18 -8.00
CA PHE A 23 9.13 -13.11 -7.85
C PHE A 23 8.72 -12.13 -6.75
N ALA A 24 9.41 -12.13 -5.61
CA ALA A 24 9.21 -11.16 -4.54
C ALA A 24 9.55 -9.74 -5.00
N GLY A 25 10.66 -9.56 -5.72
CA GLY A 25 11.06 -8.26 -6.29
C GLY A 25 10.05 -7.73 -7.31
N ARG A 26 9.49 -8.59 -8.17
CA ARG A 26 8.50 -8.20 -9.17
C ARG A 26 7.16 -7.79 -8.54
N GLN A 27 6.74 -8.51 -7.49
CA GLN A 27 5.57 -8.14 -6.68
C GLN A 27 5.79 -6.82 -5.90
N GLY A 28 6.99 -6.61 -5.36
CA GLY A 28 7.35 -5.35 -4.71
C GLY A 28 7.31 -4.15 -5.66
N ALA A 29 7.81 -4.32 -6.88
CA ALA A 29 7.80 -3.27 -7.91
C ALA A 29 6.37 -2.87 -8.33
N GLY A 30 5.48 -3.84 -8.60
CA GLY A 30 4.09 -3.57 -8.95
C GLY A 30 3.30 -2.88 -7.82
N ARG A 31 3.60 -3.24 -6.57
CA ARG A 31 3.02 -2.59 -5.39
C ARG A 31 3.47 -1.14 -5.25
N GLN A 32 4.78 -0.88 -5.38
CA GLN A 32 5.32 0.47 -5.27
C GLN A 32 4.76 1.39 -6.36
N ASP A 33 4.57 0.87 -7.57
CA ASP A 33 3.90 1.59 -8.66
C ASP A 33 2.43 1.91 -8.30
N SER A 34 1.70 0.95 -7.75
CA SER A 34 0.32 1.15 -7.31
C SER A 34 0.19 2.18 -6.19
N MET A 35 1.13 2.20 -5.24
CA MET A 35 1.20 3.23 -4.19
C MET A 35 1.42 4.62 -4.79
N ARG A 36 2.34 4.75 -5.75
CA ARG A 36 2.59 6.01 -6.45
C ARG A 36 1.37 6.49 -7.22
N ARG A 37 0.66 5.58 -7.90
CA ARG A 37 -0.61 5.89 -8.59
C ARG A 37 -1.68 6.39 -7.64
N ALA A 38 -1.79 5.81 -6.44
CA ALA A 38 -2.72 6.29 -5.42
C ALA A 38 -2.35 7.71 -4.93
N VAL A 39 -1.06 7.98 -4.72
CA VAL A 39 -0.57 9.30 -4.27
C VAL A 39 -0.67 10.35 -5.38
N ALA A 40 -0.58 9.96 -6.65
CA ALA A 40 -0.71 10.85 -7.81
C ALA A 40 -2.10 11.49 -7.96
N ILE A 41 -3.08 11.11 -7.13
CA ILE A 41 -4.37 11.80 -7.03
C ILE A 41 -4.20 13.22 -6.48
N PHE A 42 -3.17 13.48 -5.68
CA PHE A 42 -2.89 14.82 -5.19
C PHE A 42 -2.18 15.65 -6.26
N SER A 43 -2.78 16.80 -6.62
CA SER A 43 -2.13 17.79 -7.49
C SER A 43 -0.85 18.36 -6.89
N GLU A 44 -0.76 18.42 -5.56
CA GLU A 44 0.40 18.89 -4.80
C GLU A 44 0.87 17.84 -3.79
N PRO A 45 1.78 16.92 -4.17
CA PRO A 45 2.22 15.84 -3.30
C PRO A 45 3.01 16.33 -2.07
N ALA A 46 3.70 17.48 -2.16
CA ALA A 46 4.44 18.05 -1.03
C ALA A 46 3.51 18.49 0.12
N THR A 47 2.43 19.19 -0.23
CA THR A 47 1.37 19.60 0.70
C THR A 47 0.66 18.38 1.29
N ALA A 48 0.39 17.37 0.47
CA ALA A 48 -0.18 16.10 0.92
C ALA A 48 0.73 15.37 1.93
N ALA A 49 2.04 15.34 1.67
CA ALA A 49 3.02 14.73 2.56
C ALA A 49 3.15 15.49 3.89
N GLU A 50 2.95 16.81 3.91
CA GLU A 50 2.92 17.59 5.15
C GLU A 50 1.77 17.19 6.06
N MET A 51 0.54 17.14 5.52
CA MET A 51 -0.62 16.62 6.24
C MET A 51 -0.40 15.15 6.67
N GLY A 52 0.24 14.36 5.82
CA GLY A 52 0.58 12.97 6.13
C GLY A 52 1.52 12.84 7.33
N ARG A 53 2.53 13.70 7.44
CA ARG A 53 3.44 13.74 8.60
C ARG A 53 2.69 14.15 9.88
N ALA A 54 1.79 15.12 9.79
CA ALA A 54 0.95 15.51 10.93
C ALA A 54 0.09 14.33 11.40
N TYR A 55 -0.53 13.59 10.47
CA TYR A 55 -1.30 12.39 10.79
C TYR A 55 -0.46 11.30 11.45
N LEU A 56 0.71 10.99 10.89
CA LEU A 56 1.63 9.99 11.45
C LEU A 56 2.18 10.39 12.81
N GLY A 57 2.30 11.69 13.10
CA GLY A 57 2.62 12.19 14.44
C GLY A 57 1.54 11.86 15.47
N MET A 58 0.26 11.85 15.06
CA MET A 58 -0.87 11.44 15.91
C MET A 58 -1.06 9.92 15.97
N ARG A 59 -0.65 9.21 14.92
CA ARG A 59 -0.85 7.76 14.71
C ARG A 59 0.45 7.06 14.30
N PRO A 60 1.49 7.06 15.15
CA PRO A 60 2.78 6.46 14.82
C PRO A 60 2.68 4.94 14.57
N GLU A 61 1.68 4.28 15.13
CA GLU A 61 1.39 2.86 14.88
C GLU A 61 1.00 2.55 13.42
N GLU A 62 0.50 3.55 12.68
CA GLU A 62 0.13 3.42 11.27
C GLU A 62 1.28 3.79 10.31
N ALA A 63 2.49 4.08 10.81
CA ALA A 63 3.66 4.50 10.02
C ALA A 63 4.33 3.36 9.22
N ASN A 64 3.54 2.70 8.37
CA ASN A 64 3.99 1.61 7.50
C ASN A 64 3.26 1.73 6.16
N ALA A 65 4.00 2.01 5.08
CA ALA A 65 3.44 2.24 3.75
C ALA A 65 2.65 1.02 3.22
N ASP A 66 3.15 -0.20 3.43
CA ASP A 66 2.45 -1.42 3.02
C ASP A 66 1.12 -1.58 3.77
N TRP A 67 1.13 -1.32 5.08
CA TRP A 67 -0.07 -1.39 5.90
C TRP A 67 -1.08 -0.31 5.51
N LEU A 68 -0.65 0.93 5.30
CA LEU A 68 -1.50 2.04 4.87
C LEU A 68 -2.15 1.72 3.52
N PHE A 69 -1.33 1.29 2.55
CA PHE A 69 -1.84 0.89 1.24
C PHE A 69 -2.83 -0.26 1.33
N ALA A 70 -2.53 -1.32 2.11
CA ALA A 70 -3.43 -2.43 2.34
C ALA A 70 -4.77 -1.99 2.97
N ASN A 71 -4.76 -1.01 3.88
CA ASN A 71 -5.97 -0.51 4.54
C ASN A 71 -6.77 0.48 3.68
N LEU A 72 -6.12 1.22 2.78
CA LEU A 72 -6.79 2.04 1.77
C LEU A 72 -7.63 1.18 0.83
N ILE A 73 -7.19 -0.05 0.58
CA ILE A 73 -7.82 -0.97 -0.38
C ILE A 73 -8.63 -2.09 0.28
N ALA A 74 -8.67 -2.15 1.61
CA ALA A 74 -9.30 -3.23 2.35
C ALA A 74 -10.83 -3.26 2.08
N GLY A 75 -11.29 -4.17 1.21
CA GLY A 75 -12.68 -4.25 0.78
C GLY A 75 -12.90 -3.94 -0.71
N ALA A 76 -11.83 -3.69 -1.47
CA ALA A 76 -11.90 -3.77 -2.94
C ALA A 76 -12.30 -5.20 -3.36
N PRO A 77 -13.26 -5.39 -4.28
CA PRO A 77 -13.62 -6.71 -4.80
C PRO A 77 -12.39 -7.36 -5.43
N GLY A 78 -11.92 -8.51 -4.92
CA GLY A 78 -10.70 -9.19 -5.39
C GLY A 78 -9.38 -8.70 -4.75
N GLY A 79 -9.46 -7.85 -3.72
CA GLY A 79 -8.32 -7.50 -2.87
C GLY A 79 -7.19 -6.77 -3.59
N GLN A 80 -5.94 -7.08 -3.24
CA GLN A 80 -4.76 -6.38 -3.75
C GLN A 80 -4.51 -6.59 -5.25
N GLN A 81 -4.85 -7.78 -5.78
CA GLN A 81 -4.67 -8.10 -7.21
C GLN A 81 -5.59 -7.28 -8.11
N THR A 82 -6.77 -6.86 -7.63
CA THR A 82 -7.66 -6.00 -8.40
C THR A 82 -7.09 -4.62 -8.61
N LEU A 83 -6.31 -4.07 -7.66
CA LEU A 83 -5.74 -2.72 -7.82
C LEU A 83 -4.61 -2.64 -8.83
N GLU A 84 -3.77 -3.68 -8.92
CA GLU A 84 -2.75 -3.74 -9.99
C GLU A 84 -3.40 -3.71 -11.38
N GLN A 85 -4.68 -4.08 -11.47
CA GLN A 85 -5.47 -4.13 -12.69
C GLN A 85 -6.43 -2.95 -12.86
N LEU A 86 -6.73 -2.20 -11.79
CA LEU A 86 -7.57 -1.00 -11.87
C LEU A 86 -6.80 0.06 -12.64
N ASP A 87 -7.47 0.71 -13.59
CA ASP A 87 -6.96 1.94 -14.17
C ASP A 87 -7.07 3.11 -13.17
N ASP A 88 -6.44 4.24 -13.49
CA ASP A 88 -6.39 5.40 -12.59
C ASP A 88 -7.78 5.98 -12.29
N SER A 89 -8.70 5.93 -13.26
CA SER A 89 -10.06 6.44 -13.11
C SER A 89 -10.86 5.60 -12.12
N ALA A 90 -10.72 4.27 -12.22
CA ALA A 90 -11.38 3.31 -11.36
C ALA A 90 -10.79 3.35 -9.94
N LEU A 91 -9.48 3.51 -9.80
CA LEU A 91 -8.82 3.73 -8.51
C LEU A 91 -9.33 5.02 -7.83
N HIS A 92 -9.39 6.12 -8.56
CA HIS A 92 -9.87 7.38 -8.05
C HIS A 92 -11.36 7.31 -7.64
N THR A 93 -12.18 6.63 -8.43
CA THR A 93 -13.60 6.39 -8.12
C THR A 93 -13.75 5.56 -6.85
N TYR A 94 -12.96 4.48 -6.73
CA TYR A 94 -12.96 3.64 -5.54
C TYR A 94 -12.61 4.41 -4.26
N LEU A 95 -11.52 5.20 -4.29
CA LEU A 95 -11.09 5.99 -3.13
C LEU A 95 -12.14 7.04 -2.75
N ARG A 96 -12.77 7.69 -3.75
CA ARG A 96 -13.85 8.65 -3.50
C ARG A 96 -15.05 8.01 -2.81
N GLU A 97 -15.49 6.84 -3.26
CA GLU A 97 -16.61 6.14 -2.62
C GLU A 97 -16.27 5.70 -1.20
N ARG A 98 -15.02 5.30 -0.96
CA ARG A 98 -14.55 4.93 0.37
C ARG A 98 -14.49 6.13 1.33
N ILE A 99 -14.03 7.28 0.86
CA ILE A 99 -14.06 8.55 1.62
C ILE A 99 -15.51 8.91 1.99
N ARG A 100 -16.45 8.81 1.05
CA ARG A 100 -17.89 9.02 1.33
C ARG A 100 -18.42 8.05 2.38
N ALA A 101 -18.05 6.77 2.27
CA ALA A 101 -18.45 5.74 3.23
C ALA A 101 -17.87 5.99 4.64
N ASP A 102 -16.68 6.59 4.74
CA ASP A 102 -16.08 6.97 6.02
C ASP A 102 -16.85 8.11 6.69
N PHE A 103 -17.23 9.14 5.95
CA PHE A 103 -18.08 10.21 6.48
C PHE A 103 -19.45 9.69 6.93
N ASN A 104 -20.11 8.87 6.12
CA ASN A 104 -21.40 8.28 6.46
C ASN A 104 -21.35 7.41 7.73
N ALA A 105 -20.20 6.80 8.01
CA ALA A 105 -19.98 5.95 9.17
C ALA A 105 -19.27 6.66 10.34
N ALA A 106 -19.10 7.99 10.28
CA ALA A 106 -18.36 8.78 11.26
C ALA A 106 -16.93 8.29 11.53
N ARG A 107 -16.28 7.65 10.55
CA ARG A 107 -14.85 7.30 10.58
C ARG A 107 -14.03 8.49 10.10
N THR A 108 -13.93 9.49 10.95
CA THR A 108 -13.25 10.75 10.65
C THR A 108 -12.11 11.01 11.63
N VAL A 109 -11.19 11.89 11.22
CA VAL A 109 -10.02 12.29 12.00
C VAL A 109 -9.93 13.82 11.96
N TRP A 110 -9.73 14.44 13.12
CA TRP A 110 -9.39 15.86 13.21
C TRP A 110 -7.89 16.02 13.01
N LEU A 111 -7.49 16.77 11.99
CA LEU A 111 -6.09 17.04 11.64
C LEU A 111 -5.93 18.55 11.40
N ASP A 112 -5.16 19.24 12.24
CA ASP A 112 -4.87 20.68 12.11
C ASP A 112 -6.08 21.58 11.86
N GLY A 113 -7.21 21.30 12.52
CA GLY A 113 -8.45 22.06 12.37
C GLY A 113 -9.32 21.66 11.17
N TRP A 114 -8.94 20.58 10.47
CA TRP A 114 -9.72 19.98 9.39
C TRP A 114 -10.31 18.65 9.85
N LEU A 115 -11.57 18.39 9.47
CA LEU A 115 -12.20 17.08 9.65
C LEU A 115 -12.05 16.29 8.36
N LEU A 116 -11.21 15.26 8.39
CA LEU A 116 -10.90 14.42 7.24
C LEU A 116 -11.53 13.04 7.40
N ALA A 117 -11.80 12.37 6.28
CA ALA A 117 -12.11 10.94 6.32
C ALA A 117 -10.88 10.15 6.79
N GLN A 118 -11.09 9.00 7.45
CA GLN A 118 -9.98 8.12 7.83
C GLN A 118 -9.18 7.65 6.60
N THR A 119 -9.86 7.29 5.50
CA THR A 119 -9.23 6.92 4.23
C THR A 119 -8.39 8.06 3.66
N GLU A 120 -8.91 9.29 3.69
CA GLU A 120 -8.20 10.48 3.22
C GLU A 120 -6.93 10.75 4.05
N SER A 121 -7.05 10.65 5.38
CA SER A 121 -5.93 10.80 6.31
C SER A 121 -4.82 9.78 6.05
N ARG A 122 -5.19 8.52 5.78
CA ARG A 122 -4.25 7.45 5.42
C ARG A 122 -3.62 7.64 4.05
N LEU A 123 -4.33 8.27 3.11
CA LEU A 123 -3.78 8.59 1.79
C LEU A 123 -2.73 9.70 1.90
N PHE A 124 -2.98 10.73 2.73
CA PHE A 124 -1.95 11.71 3.09
C PHE A 124 -0.74 11.05 3.76
N ALA A 125 -0.99 10.16 4.73
CA ALA A 125 0.07 9.40 5.40
C ALA A 125 0.91 8.58 4.42
N LEU A 126 0.27 7.94 3.42
CA LEU A 126 0.97 7.21 2.37
C LEU A 126 1.86 8.15 1.55
N ALA A 127 1.36 9.33 1.17
CA ALA A 127 2.12 10.34 0.45
C ALA A 127 3.36 10.84 1.23
N ALA A 128 3.35 10.77 2.56
CA ALA A 128 4.51 11.10 3.38
C ALA A 128 5.60 10.02 3.40
N LEU A 129 5.29 8.78 2.99
CA LEU A 129 6.19 7.62 3.06
C LEU A 129 6.66 7.11 1.67
N THR A 130 6.13 7.66 0.58
CA THR A 130 6.43 7.24 -0.81
C THR A 130 7.20 8.30 -1.58
#